data_AF-A0A5R9C2S9-F1
#
_entry.id   AF-A0A5R9C2S9-F1
#
_cell.length_a   1.000
_cell.length_b   1.000
_cell.length_c   1.000
_cell.angle_alpha   90.00
_cell.angle_beta   90.00
_cell.angle_gamma   90.00
#
_symmetry.space_group_name_H-M   'P 1'
#
loop_
_entity.id
_entity.type
_entity.pdbx_description
1 polymer ?
#
loop_
_entity_poly.entity_id
_entity_poly.type
_entity_poly.pdbx_seq_one_letter_code
_entity_poly.pdbx_strand_id
1 'polypeptide(L)'
;MKKIVVLLFTVFTIFTLSACGTSVHEDLQENEWNVVATNGEAYTADFHADTVTFQLGDMFTTGYTYSLNEDETEFSMRENAESEPVTFTVSQENDEYRFIANTEETKERYGDLTLTPIDQE
;
A
#
# COMPACT_ATOMS: atom_id res chain seq x y z
N MET A 1 -45.30 -22.84 12.15
CA MET A 1 -44.04 -22.70 11.39
C MET A 1 -44.20 -21.60 10.36
N LYS A 2 -43.44 -20.51 10.53
CA LYS A 2 -42.78 -19.69 9.49
C LYS A 2 -42.24 -18.46 10.21
N LYS A 3 -40.98 -18.54 10.65
CA LYS A 3 -40.24 -17.41 11.21
C LYS A 3 -39.86 -16.54 10.00
N ILE A 4 -40.40 -15.33 9.94
CA ILE A 4 -39.98 -14.33 8.95
C ILE A 4 -38.60 -13.86 9.42
N VAL A 5 -37.57 -14.31 8.72
CA VAL A 5 -36.21 -13.81 8.89
C VAL A 5 -36.19 -12.43 8.23
N VAL A 6 -36.20 -11.38 9.05
CA VAL A 6 -35.99 -10.01 8.59
C VAL A 6 -34.53 -9.91 8.19
N LEU A 7 -34.30 -9.86 6.88
CA LEU A 7 -32.99 -9.73 6.27
C LEU A 7 -32.53 -8.29 6.47
N LEU A 8 -31.69 -8.07 7.48
CA LEU A 8 -31.03 -6.79 7.76
C LEU A 8 -30.04 -6.52 6.62
N PHE A 9 -30.50 -5.80 5.60
CA PHE A 9 -29.61 -5.12 4.64
C PHE A 9 -28.95 -3.97 5.40
N THR A 10 -27.82 -4.25 6.04
CA THR A 10 -26.94 -3.22 6.58
C THR A 10 -26.31 -2.52 5.39
N VAL A 11 -26.91 -1.40 4.98
CA VAL A 11 -26.30 -0.46 4.05
C VAL A 11 -25.06 0.08 4.75
N PHE A 12 -23.90 -0.49 4.41
CA PHE A 12 -22.61 0.02 4.84
C PHE A 12 -22.36 1.28 4.01
N THR A 13 -22.88 2.39 4.50
CA THR A 13 -22.58 3.72 3.95
C THR A 13 -21.11 3.96 4.24
N ILE A 14 -20.26 3.67 3.26
CA ILE A 14 -18.86 4.11 3.27
C ILE A 14 -18.95 5.63 3.14
N PHE A 15 -18.82 6.32 4.27
CA PHE A 15 -18.54 7.74 4.28
C PHE A 15 -17.15 7.88 3.66
N THR A 16 -17.09 8.10 2.34
CA THR A 16 -15.91 8.68 1.72
C THR A 16 -15.87 10.13 2.18
N LEU A 17 -15.34 10.35 3.39
CA LEU A 17 -14.83 11.64 3.77
C LEU A 17 -13.78 11.97 2.72
N SER A 18 -14.13 12.83 1.78
CA SER A 18 -13.17 13.56 0.96
C SER A 18 -12.40 14.44 1.93
N ALA A 19 -11.46 13.85 2.66
CA ALA A 19 -10.40 14.61 3.27
C ALA A 19 -9.79 15.40 2.13
N CYS A 20 -9.75 16.73 2.24
CA CYS A 20 -8.75 17.52 1.52
C CYS A 20 -7.39 17.21 2.14
N GLY A 21 -7.03 15.94 2.18
CA GLY A 21 -5.70 15.44 2.47
C GLY A 21 -4.93 15.40 1.16
N THR A 22 -3.61 15.53 1.27
CA THR A 22 -2.67 15.22 0.20
C THR A 22 -3.02 13.86 -0.40
N SER A 23 -2.97 13.73 -1.73
CA SER A 23 -3.20 12.43 -2.38
C SER A 23 -2.20 11.41 -1.88
N VAL A 24 -2.55 10.12 -1.85
CA VAL A 24 -1.61 9.05 -1.45
C VAL A 24 -0.37 9.10 -2.33
N HIS A 25 -0.56 9.37 -3.62
CA HIS A 25 0.56 9.47 -4.55
C HIS A 25 1.52 10.62 -4.20
N GLU A 26 0.99 11.80 -3.87
CA GLU A 26 1.80 12.94 -3.45
C GLU A 26 2.48 12.69 -2.11
N ASP A 27 1.78 12.17 -1.10
CA ASP A 27 2.34 11.95 0.23
C ASP A 27 3.47 10.91 0.22
N LEU A 28 3.30 9.84 -0.56
CA LEU A 28 4.36 8.85 -0.77
C LEU A 28 5.62 9.46 -1.38
N GLN A 29 5.48 10.46 -2.27
CA GLN A 29 6.61 11.12 -2.96
C GLN A 29 7.25 12.26 -2.16
N GLU A 30 6.51 12.86 -1.23
CA GLU A 30 7.02 13.92 -0.36
C GLU A 30 7.87 13.39 0.80
N ASN A 31 7.81 12.08 1.06
CA ASN A 31 8.47 11.43 2.19
C ASN A 31 9.36 10.25 1.76
N GLU A 32 10.39 9.97 2.55
CA GLU A 32 11.05 8.66 2.56
C GLU A 32 10.40 7.80 3.65
N TRP A 33 10.34 6.48 3.44
CA TRP A 33 9.56 5.58 4.29
C TRP A 33 10.43 4.48 4.88
N ASN A 34 10.29 4.24 6.19
CA ASN A 34 10.66 2.96 6.77
C ASN A 34 9.57 1.94 6.43
N VAL A 35 9.97 0.80 5.88
CA VAL A 35 9.07 -0.31 5.56
C VAL A 35 9.34 -1.47 6.48
N VAL A 36 8.30 -1.95 7.15
CA VAL A 36 8.33 -3.19 7.94
C VAL A 36 7.33 -4.16 7.34
N ALA A 37 7.82 -5.33 6.92
CA ALA A 37 7.03 -6.37 6.31
C ALA A 37 6.69 -7.48 7.32
N THR A 38 5.49 -8.05 7.23
CA THR A 38 5.08 -9.17 8.11
C THR A 38 5.88 -10.46 7.89
N ASN A 39 6.63 -10.56 6.78
CA ASN A 39 7.54 -11.67 6.51
C ASN A 39 8.86 -11.57 7.32
N GLY A 40 9.07 -10.47 8.06
CA GLY A 40 10.24 -10.21 8.90
C GLY A 40 11.31 -9.32 8.27
N GLU A 41 11.11 -8.87 7.03
CA GLU A 41 12.01 -7.92 6.37
C GLU A 41 11.74 -6.48 6.80
N ALA A 42 12.81 -5.67 6.80
CA ALA A 42 12.74 -4.23 7.01
C ALA A 42 13.72 -3.53 6.08
N TYR A 43 13.30 -2.41 5.50
CA TYR A 43 14.04 -1.64 4.49
C TYR A 43 13.48 -0.22 4.40
N THR A 44 14.11 0.64 3.60
CA THR A 44 13.54 1.95 3.27
C THR A 44 12.94 1.96 1.86
N ALA A 45 11.98 2.84 1.63
CA ALA A 45 11.37 3.08 0.34
C ALA A 45 11.38 4.57 -0.02
N ASP A 46 11.73 4.87 -1.26
CA ASP A 46 11.67 6.20 -1.87
C ASP A 46 10.78 6.10 -3.12
N PHE A 47 9.76 6.96 -3.20
CA PHE A 47 8.82 7.02 -4.30
C PHE A 47 9.10 8.24 -5.18
N HIS A 48 9.17 8.01 -6.48
CA HIS A 48 9.17 9.05 -7.51
C HIS A 48 7.91 8.95 -8.35
N ALA A 49 7.81 9.71 -9.44
CA ALA A 49 6.60 9.81 -10.27
C ALA A 49 5.98 8.45 -10.67
N ASP A 50 6.80 7.51 -11.13
CA ASP A 50 6.35 6.19 -11.62
C ASP A 50 7.24 5.03 -11.13
N THR A 51 8.19 5.30 -10.24
CA THR A 51 9.12 4.31 -9.71
C THR A 51 9.21 4.35 -8.20
N VAL A 52 9.33 3.18 -7.59
CA VAL A 52 9.69 3.03 -6.19
C VAL A 52 11.03 2.32 -6.07
N THR A 53 11.88 2.79 -5.18
CA THR A 53 13.17 2.19 -4.87
C THR A 53 13.14 1.64 -3.46
N PHE A 54 13.46 0.36 -3.27
CA PHE A 54 13.64 -0.24 -1.95
C PHE A 54 15.12 -0.44 -1.66
N GLN A 55 15.54 -0.08 -0.45
CA GLN A 55 16.92 -0.19 0.00
C GLN A 55 17.01 -1.08 1.25
N LEU A 56 17.59 -2.27 1.09
CA LEU A 56 17.87 -3.23 2.15
C LEU A 56 19.29 -2.98 2.69
N GLY A 57 19.38 -2.15 3.73
CA GLY A 57 20.65 -1.69 4.29
C GLY A 57 21.50 -0.94 3.26
N ASP A 58 22.80 -0.81 3.53
CA ASP A 58 23.66 0.09 2.73
C ASP A 58 24.12 -0.47 1.38
N MET A 59 23.80 -1.73 1.05
CA MET A 59 24.43 -2.45 -0.07
C MET A 59 23.48 -2.94 -1.16
N PHE A 60 22.18 -3.06 -0.88
CA PHE A 60 21.23 -3.64 -1.81
C PHE A 60 20.08 -2.68 -2.09
N THR A 61 19.93 -2.35 -3.37
CA THR A 61 18.88 -1.46 -3.87
C THR A 61 18.17 -2.15 -5.01
N THR A 62 16.84 -2.13 -4.98
CA THR A 62 15.99 -2.65 -6.06
C THR A 62 14.93 -1.61 -6.43
N GLY A 63 14.65 -1.48 -7.72
CA GLY A 63 13.68 -0.53 -8.24
C GLY A 63 12.52 -1.24 -8.94
N TYR A 64 11.33 -0.70 -8.81
CA TYR A 64 10.13 -1.18 -9.50
C TYR A 64 9.41 0.00 -10.13
N THR A 65 8.77 -0.22 -11.28
CA THR A 65 7.74 0.72 -11.75
C THR A 65 6.47 0.48 -10.95
N TYR A 66 5.79 1.53 -10.50
CA TYR A 66 4.55 1.42 -9.75
C TYR A 66 3.44 2.33 -10.29
N SER A 67 2.22 2.05 -9.86
CA SER A 67 1.05 2.90 -10.08
C SER A 67 0.04 2.72 -8.95
N LEU A 68 -0.73 3.76 -8.69
CA LEU A 68 -1.96 3.69 -7.90
C LEU A 68 -3.18 3.69 -8.84
N ASN A 69 -4.27 3.05 -8.44
CA ASN A 69 -5.54 3.17 -9.17
C ASN A 69 -6.16 4.58 -9.00
N GLU A 70 -7.24 4.88 -9.73
CA GLU A 70 -7.89 6.21 -9.73
C GLU A 70 -8.34 6.66 -8.33
N ASP A 71 -8.75 5.73 -7.48
CA ASP A 71 -9.19 5.98 -6.10
C ASP A 71 -8.04 5.92 -5.07
N GLU A 72 -6.81 5.65 -5.53
CA GLU A 72 -5.60 5.47 -4.71
C GLU A 72 -5.72 4.43 -3.57
N THR A 73 -6.57 3.43 -3.78
CA THR A 73 -6.82 2.32 -2.86
C THR A 73 -6.08 1.05 -3.22
N GLU A 74 -5.47 0.98 -4.40
CA GLU A 74 -4.67 -0.16 -4.84
C GLU A 74 -3.33 0.31 -5.39
N PHE A 75 -2.26 -0.21 -4.80
CA PHE A 75 -0.89 -0.04 -5.26
C PHE A 75 -0.48 -1.26 -6.08
N SER A 76 0.13 -1.01 -7.24
CA SER A 76 0.67 -2.04 -8.13
C SER A 76 2.13 -1.75 -8.43
N MET A 77 3.00 -2.75 -8.32
CA MET A 77 4.40 -2.64 -8.73
C MET A 77 4.83 -3.81 -9.61
N ARG A 78 5.78 -3.57 -10.51
CA ARG A 78 6.37 -4.60 -11.38
C ARG A 78 7.86 -4.35 -11.61
N GLU A 79 8.62 -5.43 -11.73
CA GLU A 79 10.07 -5.38 -12.00
C GLU A 79 10.36 -4.85 -13.41
N ASN A 80 9.53 -5.23 -14.39
CA ASN A 80 9.60 -4.76 -15.77
C ASN A 80 8.23 -4.94 -16.46
N ALA A 81 8.12 -4.49 -17.72
CA ALA A 81 6.86 -4.49 -18.47
C ALA A 81 6.27 -5.88 -18.74
N GLU A 82 7.11 -6.94 -18.75
CA GLU A 82 6.70 -8.32 -19.01
C GLU A 82 6.40 -9.09 -17.71
N SER A 83 6.73 -8.53 -16.54
CA SER A 83 6.43 -9.13 -15.25
C SER A 83 4.97 -8.92 -14.86
N GLU A 84 4.34 -9.95 -14.32
CA GLU A 84 3.04 -9.83 -13.67
C GLU A 84 3.14 -8.83 -12.51
N PRO A 85 2.16 -7.92 -12.36
CA PRO A 85 2.18 -6.94 -11.29
C PRO A 85 1.90 -7.59 -9.94
N VAL A 86 2.61 -7.10 -8.93
CA VAL A 86 2.33 -7.36 -7.52
C VAL A 86 1.39 -6.27 -7.03
N THR A 87 0.29 -6.63 -6.37
CA THR A 87 -0.73 -5.66 -5.95
C THR A 87 -1.03 -5.71 -4.46
N PHE A 88 -1.29 -4.53 -3.90
CA PHE A 88 -1.63 -4.32 -2.51
C PHE A 88 -2.81 -3.37 -2.38
N THR A 89 -3.71 -3.64 -1.44
CA THR A 89 -4.70 -2.67 -0.98
C THR A 89 -4.01 -1.66 -0.07
N VAL A 90 -4.22 -0.37 -0.32
CA VAL A 90 -3.67 0.72 0.47
C VAL A 90 -4.71 1.19 1.48
N SER A 91 -4.29 1.32 2.73
CA SER A 91 -5.07 1.98 3.78
C SER A 91 -4.17 2.89 4.60
N GLN A 92 -4.63 4.11 4.87
CA GLN A 92 -3.92 5.08 5.71
C GLN A 92 -4.47 5.05 7.15
N GLU A 93 -3.57 5.04 8.12
CA GLU A 93 -3.89 5.18 9.54
C GLU A 93 -2.98 6.25 10.16
N ASN A 94 -3.50 7.47 10.33
CA ASN A 94 -2.71 8.66 10.68
C ASN A 94 -1.67 8.97 9.60
N ASP A 95 -0.39 9.10 9.97
CA ASP A 95 0.72 9.42 9.07
C ASP A 95 1.40 8.15 8.53
N GLU A 96 0.80 6.96 8.73
CA GLU A 96 1.33 5.68 8.25
C GLU A 96 0.44 5.08 7.15
N TYR A 97 1.06 4.31 6.26
CA TYR A 97 0.36 3.47 5.29
C TYR A 97 0.50 1.99 5.60
N ARG A 98 -0.58 1.25 5.37
CA ARG A 98 -0.60 -0.21 5.36
C ARG A 98 -0.90 -0.68 3.95
N PHE A 99 0.00 -1.48 3.39
CA PHE A 99 -0.16 -2.14 2.10
C PHE A 99 -0.46 -3.62 2.36
N ILE A 100 -1.71 -4.01 2.16
CA ILE A 100 -2.19 -5.37 2.42
C ILE A 100 -2.11 -6.17 1.12
N ALA A 101 -1.39 -7.29 1.13
CA ALA A 101 -1.21 -8.10 -0.07
C ALA A 101 -2.56 -8.60 -0.61
N ASN A 102 -2.82 -8.40 -1.91
CA ASN A 102 -4.09 -8.79 -2.53
C ASN A 102 -4.16 -10.29 -2.88
N THR A 103 -3.01 -10.98 -2.90
CA THR A 103 -2.91 -12.42 -3.16
C THR A 103 -2.04 -13.11 -2.11
N GLU A 104 -2.31 -14.39 -1.85
CA GLU A 104 -1.48 -15.19 -0.93
C GLU A 104 -0.03 -15.30 -1.42
N GLU A 105 0.20 -15.38 -2.73
CA GLU A 105 1.56 -15.37 -3.30
C GLU A 105 2.31 -14.08 -2.98
N THR A 106 1.65 -12.93 -3.11
CA THR A 106 2.21 -11.63 -2.74
C THR A 106 2.52 -11.59 -1.24
N LYS A 107 1.60 -12.09 -0.41
CA LYS A 107 1.74 -12.13 1.03
C LYS A 107 2.89 -13.03 1.48
N GLU A 108 3.06 -14.19 0.86
CA GLU A 108 4.16 -15.11 1.17
C GLU A 108 5.51 -14.52 0.76
N ARG A 109 5.57 -13.81 -0.37
CA ARG A 109 6.82 -13.24 -0.89
C ARG A 109 7.23 -11.95 -0.18
N TYR A 110 6.30 -11.01 -0.04
CA TYR A 110 6.59 -9.64 0.45
C TYR A 110 5.99 -9.35 1.82
N GLY A 111 5.02 -10.14 2.30
CA GLY A 111 4.23 -9.81 3.48
C GLY A 111 3.20 -8.70 3.23
N ASP A 112 2.46 -8.36 4.28
CA ASP A 112 1.80 -7.04 4.35
C ASP A 112 2.85 -6.02 4.80
N LEU A 113 2.81 -4.81 4.25
CA LEU A 113 3.81 -3.78 4.51
C LEU A 113 3.19 -2.69 5.38
N THR A 114 3.96 -2.22 6.36
CA THR A 114 3.68 -0.97 7.09
C THR A 114 4.76 0.03 6.73
N LEU A 115 4.34 1.20 6.25
CA LEU A 115 5.18 2.31 5.86
C LEU A 115 5.01 3.43 6.89
N THR A 116 6.11 3.81 7.54
CA THR A 116 6.16 4.92 8.49
C THR A 116 7.13 5.97 7.94
N PRO A 117 6.76 7.26 7.90
CA PRO A 117 7.62 8.29 7.31
C PRO A 117 8.89 8.45 8.14
N ILE A 118 9.99 8.73 7.47
CA ILE A 118 11.26 9.10 8.10
C ILE A 118 11.22 10.61 8.30
N ASP A 119 11.28 11.07 9.56
CA ASP A 119 11.36 12.49 9.89
C ASP A 119 12.55 13.12 9.14
N GLN A 120 12.26 14.11 8.29
CA GLN A 120 13.29 14.90 7.60
C GLN A 120 13.73 16.02 8.55
N GLU A 121 14.90 15.86 9.19
CA GLU A 121 15.51 16.87 10.09
C GLU A 121 15.92 18.18 9.38
#